data_AF-A0AAW5QDF7-F1
#
_entry.id   AF-A0AAW5QDF7-F1
#
_cell.length_a   1.000
_cell.length_b   1.000
_cell.length_c   1.000
_cell.angle_alpha   90.00
_cell.angle_beta   90.00
_cell.angle_gamma   90.00
#
_symmetry.space_group_name_H-M   'P 1'
#
loop_
_entity.id
_entity.type
_entity.pdbx_description
1 polymer ?
#
loop_
_entity_poly.entity_id
_entity_poly.type
_entity_poly.pdbx_seq_one_letter_code
_entity_poly.pdbx_strand_id
1 'polypeptide(L)'
;MARTVDPVRHEARRLGIIDAALTCFARHGYDGTTTAAICREARIGSGTFFHYFPTKLSLMVAVLELGTAESVAWFEAQSGRTDATRVLDEYAVRAAEDASDPRTAGFVRAVGAVMTRPEIAAALDRDARALRDGLLPWVRLAQQAGEIRTDLPADRLVTWLQALLDGYLGVVAAETSFDPVLEQETLRDALQRLLRP
;
A
#
# COMPACT_ATOMS: atom_id res chain seq x y z
N MET A 1 0.88 -20.38 -35.48
CA MET A 1 0.77 -21.08 -34.18
C MET A 1 0.77 -20.03 -33.08
N ALA A 2 -0.32 -19.88 -32.34
CA ALA A 2 -0.36 -19.02 -31.17
C ALA A 2 0.57 -19.63 -30.11
N ARG A 3 1.60 -18.89 -29.71
CA ARG A 3 2.49 -19.29 -28.63
C ARG A 3 1.69 -19.22 -27.33
N THR A 4 1.33 -20.37 -26.75
CA THR A 4 0.64 -20.44 -25.45
C THR A 4 1.47 -19.66 -24.44
N VAL A 5 0.87 -18.61 -23.88
CA VAL A 5 1.51 -17.80 -22.84
C VAL A 5 1.59 -18.66 -21.59
N ASP A 6 2.81 -18.92 -21.12
CA ASP A 6 3.04 -19.55 -19.82
C ASP A 6 2.58 -18.57 -18.73
N PRO A 7 1.52 -18.88 -17.97
CA PRO A 7 0.93 -17.96 -17.00
C PRO A 7 1.91 -17.54 -15.91
N VAL A 8 2.78 -18.46 -15.45
CA VAL A 8 3.74 -18.20 -14.38
C VAL A 8 4.82 -17.24 -14.86
N ARG A 9 5.35 -17.50 -16.06
CA ARG A 9 6.36 -16.63 -16.67
C ARG A 9 5.81 -15.26 -17.04
N HIS A 10 4.53 -15.20 -17.43
CA HIS A 10 3.83 -13.96 -17.71
C HIS A 10 3.68 -13.12 -16.45
N GLU A 11 3.24 -13.71 -15.33
CA GLU A 11 3.08 -12.96 -14.08
C GLU A 11 4.42 -12.49 -13.51
N ALA A 12 5.45 -13.35 -13.51
CA ALA A 12 6.78 -12.94 -13.07
C ALA A 12 7.33 -11.76 -13.90
N ARG A 13 7.01 -11.71 -15.20
CA ARG A 13 7.38 -10.59 -16.06
C ARG A 13 6.58 -9.32 -15.70
N ARG A 14 5.28 -9.46 -15.47
CA ARG A 14 4.39 -8.37 -15.06
C ARG A 14 4.88 -7.72 -13.78
N LEU A 15 5.18 -8.52 -12.75
CA LEU A 15 5.72 -8.05 -11.47
C LEU A 15 7.08 -7.36 -11.63
N GLY A 16 7.98 -7.89 -12.47
CA GLY A 16 9.26 -7.22 -12.75
C GLY A 16 9.12 -5.85 -13.41
N ILE A 17 8.07 -5.63 -14.21
CA ILE A 17 7.77 -4.30 -14.78
C ILE A 17 7.20 -3.37 -13.71
N ILE A 18 6.35 -3.87 -12.83
CA ILE A 18 5.77 -3.11 -11.71
C ILE A 18 6.89 -2.63 -10.76
N ASP A 19 7.82 -3.50 -10.38
CA ASP A 19 8.94 -3.15 -9.49
C ASP A 19 9.88 -2.08 -10.12
N ALA A 20 10.18 -2.24 -11.42
CA ALA A 20 10.93 -1.24 -12.16
C ALA A 20 10.20 0.11 -12.25
N ALA A 21 8.87 0.08 -12.39
CA ALA A 21 8.04 1.28 -12.41
C ALA A 21 8.04 1.98 -11.05
N LEU A 22 7.85 1.24 -9.96
CA LEU A 22 7.95 1.74 -8.59
C LEU A 22 9.29 2.47 -8.39
N THR A 23 10.40 1.85 -8.78
CA THR A 23 11.73 2.45 -8.71
C THR A 23 11.84 3.74 -9.52
N CYS A 24 11.32 3.77 -10.75
CA CYS A 24 11.36 4.97 -11.59
C CYS A 24 10.49 6.09 -11.02
N PHE A 25 9.25 5.79 -10.63
CA PHE A 25 8.32 6.76 -10.05
C PHE A 25 8.85 7.34 -8.74
N ALA A 26 9.44 6.49 -7.89
CA ALA A 26 10.06 6.94 -6.65
C ALA A 26 11.21 7.93 -6.88
N ARG A 27 12.04 7.69 -7.90
CA ARG A 27 13.21 8.54 -8.20
C ARG A 27 12.86 9.82 -8.96
N HIS A 28 11.89 9.76 -9.86
CA HIS A 28 11.67 10.83 -10.85
C HIS A 28 10.27 11.46 -10.80
N GLY A 29 9.42 11.01 -9.88
CA GLY A 29 8.01 11.39 -9.85
C GLY A 29 7.23 10.83 -11.04
N TYR A 30 5.93 11.13 -11.10
CA TYR A 30 5.10 10.69 -12.22
C TYR A 30 5.53 11.34 -13.54
N ASP A 31 5.60 12.68 -13.59
CA ASP A 31 5.86 13.41 -14.85
C ASP A 31 7.29 13.21 -15.38
N GLY A 32 8.29 13.14 -14.49
CA GLY A 32 9.69 12.89 -14.86
C GLY A 32 9.96 11.45 -15.32
N THR A 33 9.03 10.52 -15.07
CA THR A 33 9.17 9.12 -15.50
C THR A 33 8.65 8.91 -16.92
N THR A 34 9.50 8.37 -17.80
CA THR A 34 9.14 7.96 -19.16
C THR A 34 8.96 6.45 -19.27
N THR A 35 8.13 5.98 -20.20
CA THR A 35 8.01 4.53 -20.49
C THR A 35 9.33 3.92 -20.93
N ALA A 36 10.17 4.67 -21.66
CA ALA A 36 11.50 4.26 -22.06
C ALA A 36 12.44 4.05 -20.85
N ALA A 37 12.38 4.92 -19.84
CA ALA A 37 13.13 4.74 -18.60
C ALA A 37 12.71 3.47 -17.85
N ILE A 38 11.39 3.22 -17.76
CA ILE A 38 10.86 2.00 -17.14
C ILE A 38 11.29 0.75 -17.92
N CYS A 39 11.22 0.77 -19.25
CA CYS A 39 11.68 -0.34 -20.09
C CYS A 39 13.16 -0.66 -19.86
N ARG A 40 14.00 0.38 -19.74
CA ARG A 40 15.43 0.23 -19.44
C ARG A 40 15.65 -0.36 -18.06
N GLU A 41 14.95 0.12 -17.03
CA GLU A 41 15.02 -0.40 -15.66
C GLU A 41 14.58 -1.88 -15.61
N ALA A 42 13.46 -2.22 -16.24
CA ALA A 42 12.92 -3.58 -16.33
C ALA A 42 13.69 -4.50 -17.30
N ARG A 43 14.67 -3.97 -18.05
CA ARG A 43 15.44 -4.66 -19.10
C ARG A 43 14.53 -5.35 -20.13
N ILE A 44 13.55 -4.62 -20.64
CA ILE A 44 12.61 -5.08 -21.68
C ILE A 44 12.55 -4.10 -22.86
N GLY A 45 12.04 -4.58 -24.00
CA GLY A 45 11.71 -3.71 -25.12
C GLY A 45 10.35 -3.02 -24.95
N SER A 46 10.17 -1.87 -25.61
CA SER A 46 8.92 -1.10 -25.56
C SER A 46 7.69 -1.90 -26.01
N GLY A 47 7.84 -2.78 -27.01
CA GLY A 47 6.74 -3.67 -27.43
C GLY A 47 6.26 -4.59 -26.32
N THR A 48 7.18 -5.12 -25.51
CA THR A 48 6.82 -5.91 -24.32
C THR A 48 6.11 -5.04 -23.30
N PHE A 49 6.58 -3.82 -23.03
CA PHE A 49 5.92 -2.93 -22.08
C PHE A 49 4.45 -2.71 -22.44
N PHE A 50 4.17 -2.30 -23.68
CA PHE A 50 2.81 -1.99 -24.13
C PHE A 50 1.91 -3.23 -24.23
N HIS A 51 2.48 -4.43 -24.28
CA HIS A 51 1.72 -5.67 -24.17
C HIS A 51 1.13 -5.87 -22.77
N TYR A 52 1.86 -5.52 -21.71
CA TYR A 52 1.37 -5.64 -20.33
C TYR A 52 0.60 -4.40 -19.87
N PHE A 53 1.09 -3.21 -20.23
CA PHE A 53 0.58 -1.94 -19.74
C PHE A 53 0.39 -0.96 -20.90
N PRO A 54 -0.87 -0.70 -21.32
CA PRO A 54 -1.15 0.20 -22.44
C PRO A 54 -0.63 1.62 -22.21
N THR A 55 -0.57 2.08 -20.96
CA THR A 55 -0.11 3.42 -20.60
C THR A 55 0.75 3.43 -19.33
N LYS A 56 1.52 4.52 -19.14
CA LYS A 56 2.21 4.80 -17.87
C LYS A 56 1.23 4.91 -16.69
N LEU A 57 0.03 5.44 -16.94
CA LEU A 57 -1.01 5.57 -15.91
C LEU A 57 -1.56 4.22 -15.48
N SER A 58 -1.85 3.30 -16.42
CA SER A 58 -2.30 1.94 -16.09
C SER A 58 -1.23 1.15 -15.32
N LEU A 59 0.05 1.43 -15.56
CA LEU A 59 1.14 0.83 -14.77
C LEU A 59 1.20 1.40 -13.35
N MET A 60 1.01 2.72 -13.17
CA MET A 60 0.88 3.33 -11.85
C MET A 60 -0.29 2.71 -11.05
N VAL A 61 -1.45 2.55 -11.69
CA VAL A 61 -2.61 1.86 -11.09
C VAL A 61 -2.24 0.43 -10.68
N ALA A 62 -1.52 -0.31 -11.53
CA ALA A 62 -1.09 -1.66 -11.21
C ALA A 62 -0.11 -1.74 -10.02
N VAL A 63 0.71 -0.71 -9.80
CA VAL A 63 1.57 -0.62 -8.60
C VAL A 63 0.72 -0.44 -7.35
N LEU A 64 -0.27 0.46 -7.38
CA LEU A 64 -1.21 0.66 -6.27
C LEU A 64 -2.00 -0.63 -5.97
N GLU A 65 -2.55 -1.26 -7.00
CA GLU A 65 -3.34 -2.48 -6.85
C GLU A 65 -2.52 -3.67 -6.34
N LEU A 66 -1.20 -3.71 -6.61
CA LEU A 66 -0.31 -4.71 -6.02
C LEU A 66 -0.23 -4.54 -4.49
N GLY A 67 -0.01 -3.31 -3.99
CA GLY A 67 0.01 -3.03 -2.56
C GLY A 67 -1.32 -3.32 -1.86
N THR A 68 -2.44 -3.02 -2.53
CA THR A 68 -3.78 -3.42 -2.05
C THR A 68 -3.90 -4.94 -1.94
N ALA A 69 -3.50 -5.68 -2.97
CA ALA A 69 -3.57 -7.14 -2.98
C ALA A 69 -2.69 -7.78 -1.90
N GLU A 70 -1.48 -7.24 -1.68
CA GLU A 70 -0.60 -7.69 -0.60
C GLU A 70 -1.22 -7.46 0.78
N SER A 71 -1.89 -6.33 0.99
CA SER A 71 -2.59 -6.05 2.25
C SER A 71 -3.79 -6.96 2.47
N VAL A 72 -4.58 -7.22 1.43
CA VAL A 72 -5.70 -8.19 1.49
C VAL A 72 -5.17 -9.57 1.83
N ALA A 73 -4.15 -10.06 1.11
CA ALA A 73 -3.54 -11.36 1.36
C ALA A 73 -2.97 -11.47 2.79
N TRP A 74 -2.38 -10.39 3.30
CA TRP A 74 -1.90 -10.34 4.68
C TRP A 74 -3.03 -10.53 5.69
N PHE A 75 -4.16 -9.82 5.54
CA PHE A 75 -5.32 -9.99 6.43
C PHE A 75 -5.96 -11.39 6.30
N GLU A 76 -6.08 -11.91 5.08
CA GLU A 76 -6.60 -13.26 4.83
C GLU A 76 -5.75 -14.33 5.52
N ALA A 77 -4.42 -14.18 5.52
CA ALA A 77 -3.51 -15.08 6.20
C ALA A 77 -3.69 -15.10 7.74
N GLN A 78 -4.36 -14.10 8.32
CA GLN A 78 -4.66 -14.06 9.75
C GLN A 78 -5.97 -14.76 10.11
N SER A 79 -6.70 -15.27 9.12
CA SER A 79 -7.99 -15.94 9.33
C SER A 79 -7.88 -17.09 10.34
N GLY A 80 -8.84 -17.15 11.27
CA GLY A 80 -8.92 -18.19 12.31
C GLY A 80 -8.15 -17.87 13.60
N ARG A 81 -7.37 -16.79 13.64
CA ARG A 81 -6.80 -16.26 14.88
C ARG A 81 -7.86 -15.64 15.79
N THR A 82 -7.56 -15.60 17.08
CA THR A 82 -8.47 -15.04 18.12
C THR A 82 -7.84 -13.88 18.89
N ASP A 83 -6.55 -13.62 18.71
CA ASP A 83 -5.77 -12.59 19.40
C ASP A 83 -5.81 -11.25 18.64
N ALA A 84 -6.99 -10.63 18.61
CA ALA A 84 -7.29 -9.48 17.77
C ALA A 84 -6.37 -8.26 18.01
N THR A 85 -6.10 -7.91 19.27
CA THR A 85 -5.18 -6.81 19.61
C THR A 85 -3.78 -7.05 19.09
N ARG A 86 -3.30 -8.30 19.11
CA ARG A 86 -2.00 -8.68 18.54
C ARG A 86 -1.99 -8.53 17.02
N VAL A 87 -3.06 -8.94 16.34
CA VAL A 87 -3.17 -8.75 14.88
C VAL A 87 -3.15 -7.26 14.51
N LEU A 88 -3.84 -6.41 15.27
CA LEU A 88 -3.83 -4.96 15.05
C LEU A 88 -2.43 -4.34 15.27
N ASP A 89 -1.69 -4.80 16.27
CA ASP A 89 -0.31 -4.38 16.52
C ASP A 89 0.65 -4.83 15.41
N GLU A 90 0.53 -6.09 14.96
CA GLU A 90 1.31 -6.64 13.85
C GLU A 90 1.02 -5.91 12.52
N TYR A 91 -0.23 -5.48 12.30
CA TYR A 91 -0.57 -4.63 11.15
C TYR A 91 0.12 -3.26 11.23
N ALA A 92 0.15 -2.64 12.41
CA ALA A 92 0.87 -1.38 12.62
C ALA A 92 2.37 -1.52 12.37
N VAL A 93 2.97 -2.64 12.80
CA VAL A 93 4.38 -2.97 12.54
C VAL A 93 4.62 -3.07 11.05
N ARG A 94 3.82 -3.86 10.34
CA ARG A 94 3.91 -4.03 8.88
C ARG A 94 3.80 -2.69 8.14
N ALA A 95 2.80 -1.87 8.47
CA ALA A 95 2.61 -0.59 7.80
C ALA A 95 3.83 0.34 7.97
N ALA A 96 4.50 0.30 9.13
CA ALA A 96 5.73 1.04 9.36
C ALA A 96 6.94 0.45 8.61
N GLU A 97 7.02 -0.87 8.47
CA GLU A 97 8.04 -1.55 7.66
C GLU A 97 7.89 -1.19 6.17
N ASP A 98 6.66 -1.20 5.64
CA ASP A 98 6.36 -0.79 4.27
C ASP A 98 6.73 0.69 4.04
N ALA A 99 6.47 1.55 5.02
CA ALA A 99 6.87 2.96 5.00
C ALA A 99 8.39 3.17 5.02
N SER A 100 9.16 2.18 5.50
CA SER A 100 10.62 2.24 5.59
C SER A 100 11.33 1.88 4.29
N ASP A 101 10.63 1.38 3.27
CA ASP A 101 11.22 1.21 1.93
C ASP A 101 11.68 2.60 1.40
N PRO A 102 12.96 2.76 1.01
CA PRO A 102 13.48 4.03 0.49
C PRO A 102 12.73 4.58 -0.74
N ARG A 103 11.96 3.73 -1.43
CA ARG A 103 11.15 4.10 -2.60
C ARG A 103 9.80 4.70 -2.19
N THR A 104 9.29 4.41 -0.98
CA THR A 104 7.93 4.78 -0.55
C THR A 104 7.71 6.29 -0.59
N ALA A 105 8.60 7.08 0.03
CA ALA A 105 8.47 8.54 0.06
C ALA A 105 8.35 9.16 -1.35
N GLY A 106 9.19 8.69 -2.28
CA GLY A 106 9.16 9.14 -3.67
C GLY A 106 7.90 8.71 -4.41
N PHE A 107 7.46 7.48 -4.17
CA PHE A 107 6.27 6.93 -4.80
C PHE A 107 4.99 7.63 -4.34
N VAL A 108 4.85 7.89 -3.02
CA VAL A 108 3.71 8.65 -2.47
C VAL A 108 3.64 10.05 -3.08
N ARG A 109 4.77 10.74 -3.23
CA ARG A 109 4.82 12.04 -3.96
C ARG A 109 4.39 11.90 -5.43
N ALA A 110 4.82 10.84 -6.11
CA ALA A 110 4.47 10.58 -7.50
C ALA A 110 2.96 10.34 -7.68
N VAL A 111 2.35 9.56 -6.78
CA VAL A 111 0.90 9.34 -6.73
C VAL A 111 0.18 10.65 -6.44
N GLY A 112 0.68 11.43 -5.48
CA GLY A 112 0.07 12.71 -5.10
C GLY A 112 -0.02 13.72 -6.23
N ALA A 113 0.96 13.75 -7.13
CA ALA A 113 0.94 14.60 -8.32
C ALA A 113 -0.20 14.28 -9.32
N VAL A 114 -0.77 13.07 -9.26
CA VAL A 114 -1.81 12.60 -10.19
C VAL A 114 -3.05 12.04 -9.49
N MET A 115 -3.20 12.24 -8.18
CA MET A 115 -4.28 11.64 -7.39
C MET A 115 -5.68 12.05 -7.83
N THR A 116 -5.83 13.21 -8.49
CA THR A 116 -7.10 13.71 -9.01
C THR A 116 -7.51 13.07 -10.34
N ARG A 117 -6.64 12.26 -10.96
CA ARG A 117 -7.00 11.49 -12.15
C ARG A 117 -7.99 10.38 -11.76
N PRO A 118 -9.11 10.19 -12.49
CA PRO A 118 -10.17 9.26 -12.09
C PRO A 118 -9.69 7.84 -11.80
N GLU A 119 -8.76 7.32 -12.60
CA GLU A 119 -8.22 5.96 -12.45
C GLU A 119 -7.38 5.81 -11.18
N ILE A 120 -6.64 6.85 -10.79
CA ILE A 120 -5.84 6.87 -9.57
C ILE A 120 -6.74 7.05 -8.36
N ALA A 121 -7.66 8.01 -8.40
CA ALA A 121 -8.65 8.22 -7.34
C ALA A 121 -9.45 6.93 -7.07
N ALA A 122 -9.91 6.25 -8.13
CA ALA A 122 -10.65 4.99 -7.99
C ALA A 122 -9.78 3.86 -7.42
N ALA A 123 -8.48 3.82 -7.72
CA ALA A 123 -7.56 2.84 -7.16
C ALA A 123 -7.32 3.10 -5.66
N LEU A 124 -7.09 4.35 -5.26
CA LEU A 124 -6.95 4.75 -3.86
C LEU A 124 -8.24 4.48 -3.06
N ASP A 125 -9.41 4.74 -3.65
CA ASP A 125 -10.69 4.40 -3.05
C ASP A 125 -10.88 2.88 -2.86
N ARG A 126 -10.39 2.06 -3.80
CA ARG A 126 -10.40 0.59 -3.66
C ARG A 126 -9.47 0.15 -2.53
N ASP A 127 -8.29 0.74 -2.45
CA ASP A 127 -7.33 0.47 -1.39
C ASP A 127 -7.89 0.80 0.00
N ALA A 128 -8.42 2.01 0.18
CA ALA A 128 -9.02 2.45 1.43
C ALA A 128 -10.19 1.55 1.88
N ARG A 129 -11.01 1.07 0.93
CA ARG A 129 -12.07 0.09 1.22
C ARG A 129 -11.52 -1.27 1.62
N ALA A 130 -10.54 -1.79 0.88
CA ALA A 130 -9.94 -3.09 1.17
C ALA A 130 -9.27 -3.11 2.56
N LEU A 131 -8.55 -2.05 2.92
CA LEU A 131 -7.94 -1.91 4.25
C LEU A 131 -9.00 -1.83 5.35
N ARG A 132 -10.10 -1.10 5.11
CA ARG A 132 -11.22 -1.03 6.06
C ARG A 132 -11.85 -2.41 6.27
N ASP A 133 -12.11 -3.13 5.20
CA ASP A 133 -12.72 -4.46 5.23
C ASP A 133 -11.80 -5.47 5.93
N GLY A 134 -10.48 -5.33 5.78
CA GLY A 134 -9.48 -6.12 6.49
C GLY A 134 -9.40 -5.82 7.99
N LEU A 135 -9.44 -4.55 8.40
CA LEU A 135 -9.30 -4.12 9.81
C LEU A 135 -10.56 -4.30 10.65
N LEU A 136 -11.73 -4.06 10.05
CA LEU A 136 -13.00 -3.98 10.78
C LEU A 136 -13.35 -5.26 11.56
N PRO A 137 -13.14 -6.49 11.05
CA PRO A 137 -13.36 -7.71 11.81
C PRO A 137 -12.50 -7.78 13.08
N TRP A 138 -11.23 -7.36 13.01
CA TRP A 138 -10.30 -7.40 14.14
C TRP A 138 -10.66 -6.37 15.21
N VAL A 139 -11.00 -5.14 14.82
CA VAL A 139 -11.48 -4.13 15.76
C VAL A 139 -12.75 -4.61 16.47
N ARG A 140 -13.70 -5.20 15.74
CA ARG A 140 -14.92 -5.76 16.36
C ARG A 140 -14.62 -6.89 17.33
N LEU A 141 -13.72 -7.80 16.97
CA LEU A 141 -13.32 -8.91 17.82
C LEU A 141 -12.67 -8.42 19.12
N ALA A 142 -11.76 -7.44 19.02
CA ALA A 142 -11.12 -6.82 20.18
C ALA A 142 -12.13 -6.08 21.08
N GLN A 143 -13.12 -5.39 20.49
CA GLN A 143 -14.21 -4.74 21.25
C GLN A 143 -15.08 -5.76 21.98
N GLN A 144 -15.44 -6.87 21.34
CA GLN A 144 -16.23 -7.94 21.94
C GLN A 144 -15.50 -8.62 23.12
N ALA A 145 -14.18 -8.71 23.03
CA ALA A 145 -13.33 -9.21 24.12
C ALA A 145 -13.09 -8.19 25.24
N GLY A 146 -13.51 -6.92 25.06
CA GLY A 146 -13.27 -5.84 26.02
C GLY A 146 -11.81 -5.40 26.11
N GLU A 147 -10.98 -5.74 25.11
CA GLU A 147 -9.54 -5.44 25.09
C GLU A 147 -9.24 -4.00 24.62
N ILE A 148 -10.19 -3.40 23.89
CA ILE A 148 -10.11 -2.03 23.38
C ILE A 148 -11.38 -1.25 23.72
N ARG A 149 -11.33 0.07 23.60
CA ARG A 149 -12.46 0.97 23.89
C ARG A 149 -13.73 0.63 23.11
N THR A 150 -14.86 0.82 23.77
CA THR A 150 -16.21 0.54 23.24
C THR A 150 -17.12 1.77 23.23
N ASP A 151 -16.63 2.92 23.67
CA ASP A 151 -17.34 4.21 23.62
C ASP A 151 -17.50 4.75 22.18
N LEU A 152 -16.67 4.26 21.24
CA LEU A 152 -16.73 4.57 19.82
C LEU A 152 -17.10 3.33 18.99
N PRO A 153 -17.88 3.49 17.90
CA PRO A 153 -18.20 2.38 17.03
C PRO A 153 -16.97 1.93 16.22
N ALA A 154 -16.87 0.64 15.91
CA ALA A 154 -15.69 0.01 15.29
C ALA A 154 -15.28 0.68 13.96
N ASP A 155 -16.23 1.06 13.13
CA ASP A 155 -16.00 1.74 11.85
C ASP A 155 -15.33 3.10 12.03
N ARG A 156 -15.68 3.82 13.10
CA ARG A 156 -15.02 5.08 13.47
C ARG A 156 -13.59 4.85 13.94
N LEU A 157 -13.33 3.80 14.72
CA LEU A 157 -11.97 3.44 15.12
C LEU A 157 -11.10 3.07 13.91
N VAL A 158 -11.62 2.25 12.99
CA VAL A 158 -10.93 1.89 11.74
C VAL A 158 -10.61 3.14 10.92
N THR A 159 -11.56 4.08 10.80
CA THR A 159 -11.34 5.34 10.07
C THR A 159 -10.16 6.14 10.66
N TRP A 160 -10.06 6.23 11.99
CA TRP A 160 -8.95 6.94 12.64
C TRP A 160 -7.62 6.19 12.61
N LEU A 161 -7.63 4.85 12.67
CA LEU A 161 -6.44 4.04 12.43
C LEU A 161 -5.89 4.29 11.03
N GLN A 162 -6.75 4.27 10.00
CA GLN A 162 -6.36 4.58 8.62
C GLN A 162 -5.83 6.01 8.50
N ALA A 163 -6.54 7.00 9.07
CA ALA A 163 -6.10 8.40 9.00
C ALA A 163 -4.71 8.64 9.63
N LEU A 164 -4.38 7.94 10.72
CA LEU A 164 -3.06 8.02 11.35
C LEU A 164 -1.97 7.40 10.46
N LEU A 165 -2.25 6.25 9.83
CA LEU A 165 -1.32 5.59 8.92
C LEU A 165 -1.11 6.40 7.63
N ASP A 166 -2.18 6.92 7.04
CA ASP A 166 -2.13 7.81 5.87
C ASP A 166 -1.37 9.10 6.19
N GLY A 167 -1.62 9.68 7.37
CA GLY A 167 -0.90 10.84 7.88
C GLY A 167 0.60 10.56 8.03
N TYR A 168 0.96 9.41 8.59
CA TYR A 168 2.34 8.96 8.73
C TYR A 168 3.05 8.85 7.37
N LEU A 169 2.42 8.18 6.39
CA LEU A 169 2.93 8.10 5.02
C LEU A 169 3.04 9.48 4.36
N GLY A 170 2.08 10.37 4.62
CA GLY A 170 2.10 11.75 4.17
C GLY A 170 3.32 12.52 4.70
N VAL A 171 3.65 12.37 5.99
CA VAL A 171 4.84 12.97 6.60
C VAL A 171 6.12 12.38 6.00
N VAL A 172 6.22 11.05 5.88
CA VAL A 172 7.35 10.36 5.20
C VAL A 172 7.58 10.91 3.79
N ALA A 173 6.50 11.21 3.07
CA ALA A 173 6.57 11.75 1.72
C ALA A 173 6.91 13.24 1.68
N ALA A 174 6.52 14.03 2.68
CA ALA A 174 6.67 15.48 2.69
C ALA A 174 7.96 15.97 3.37
N GLU A 175 8.44 15.26 4.38
CA GLU A 175 9.52 15.71 5.27
C GLU A 175 10.76 14.84 5.13
N THR A 176 11.84 15.40 4.58
CA THR A 176 13.10 14.66 4.36
C THR A 176 13.86 14.36 5.66
N SER A 177 13.55 15.05 6.75
CA SER A 177 14.12 14.82 8.08
C SER A 177 13.39 13.74 8.88
N PHE A 178 12.21 13.32 8.41
CA PHE A 178 11.44 12.29 9.09
C PHE A 178 11.99 10.91 8.71
N ASP A 179 12.49 10.17 9.70
CA ASP A 179 13.00 8.82 9.51
C ASP A 179 11.95 7.80 9.96
N PRO A 180 11.28 7.09 9.04
CA PRO A 180 10.23 6.14 9.40
C PRO A 180 10.74 4.97 10.23
N VAL A 181 12.04 4.65 10.19
CA VAL A 181 12.60 3.57 11.02
C VAL A 181 12.69 4.01 12.47
N LEU A 182 13.04 5.27 12.71
CA LEU A 182 13.14 5.82 14.08
C LEU A 182 11.76 6.08 14.70
N GLU A 183 10.77 6.43 13.88
CA GLU A 183 9.43 6.83 14.35
C GLU A 183 8.42 5.66 14.42
N GLN A 184 8.84 4.44 14.07
CA GLN A 184 7.98 3.25 14.09
C GLN A 184 7.39 2.98 15.47
N GLU A 185 8.17 3.12 16.54
CA GLU A 185 7.67 2.92 17.91
C GLU A 185 6.66 3.99 18.33
N THR A 186 6.89 5.26 17.94
CA THR A 186 5.98 6.37 18.19
C THR A 186 4.64 6.16 17.48
N LEU A 187 4.67 5.73 16.21
CA LEU A 187 3.46 5.39 15.45
C LEU A 187 2.67 4.27 16.15
N ARG A 188 3.37 3.21 16.57
CA ARG A 188 2.75 2.09 17.29
C ARG A 188 2.10 2.54 18.59
N ASP A 189 2.78 3.33 19.43
CA ASP A 189 2.20 3.88 20.66
C ASP A 189 0.97 4.75 20.38
N ALA A 190 1.00 5.59 19.34
CA ALA A 190 -0.14 6.41 18.96
C ALA A 190 -1.38 5.57 18.57
N LEU A 191 -1.18 4.53 17.75
CA LEU A 191 -2.25 3.61 17.36
C LEU A 191 -2.78 2.81 18.55
N GLN A 192 -1.90 2.34 19.44
CA GLN A 192 -2.31 1.65 20.67
C GLN A 192 -3.12 2.57 21.59
N ARG A 193 -2.67 3.81 21.81
CA ARG A 193 -3.38 4.80 22.64
C ARG A 193 -4.76 5.16 22.10
N LEU A 194 -4.92 5.21 20.77
CA LEU A 194 -6.23 5.40 20.16
C LEU A 194 -7.22 4.30 20.58
N LEU A 195 -6.74 3.07 20.71
CA LEU A 195 -7.55 1.88 20.99
C LEU A 195 -7.74 1.58 22.49
N ARG A 196 -6.93 2.15 23.38
CA ARG A 196 -7.03 1.86 24.83
C ARG A 196 -8.44 2.13 25.38
N PRO A 197 -8.96 1.25 26.27
CA PRO A 197 -10.27 1.39 26.93
C PRO A 197 -10.50 2.72 27.65
#